data_AF-A0A354Q547-F1
#
_entry.id   AF-A0A354Q547-F1
#
_cell.length_a   1.000
_cell.length_b   1.000
_cell.length_c   1.000
_cell.angle_alpha   90.00
_cell.angle_beta   90.00
_cell.angle_gamma   90.00
#
_symmetry.space_group_name_H-M   'P 1'
#
loop_
_entity.id
_entity.type
_entity.pdbx_description
1 polymer ?
#
loop_
_entity_poly.entity_id
_entity_poly.type
_entity_poly.pdbx_seq_one_letter_code
_entity_poly.pdbx_strand_id
1 'polypeptide(L)'
;IAFVDLSTGEFEVAEFHLNETHRFYDFLAQLTPQEILLTQSRSEIESTFLEELVQRMTQLLDKINSADARSVTSSEQISGLQNAQVFPSTGRFNFIDPYHFDPEATQRNLNNHFETLNLSGYGVDDLPHGIAAAGALLRYLEETQKCDLSHLTALRRYAFDKTMLLDEATVANLELFESQSGARKHTLYHILNHTKTPMGARLFRQWLRQPLLDVEAINERFDCIEEFRNNFMLCEEFRECLENIQDLPRIIGRITLPVVGVNDLVALRESLEPVQKLPTYLAELQAPLLKKIA
;
A
#
# COMPACT_ATOMS: atom_id res chain seq x y z
N ILE A 1 -3.06 8.32 -12.88
CA ILE A 1 -3.62 7.30 -11.97
C ILE A 1 -3.51 7.76 -10.54
N ALA A 2 -4.39 7.28 -9.66
CA ALA A 2 -4.32 7.50 -8.23
C ALA A 2 -4.68 6.19 -7.51
N PHE A 3 -4.17 5.99 -6.31
CA PHE A 3 -4.50 4.82 -5.49
C PHE A 3 -4.51 5.19 -4.01
N VAL A 4 -5.32 4.45 -3.25
CA VAL A 4 -5.51 4.65 -1.81
C VAL A 4 -5.48 3.29 -1.12
N ASP A 5 -4.79 3.20 0.01
CA ASP A 5 -4.99 2.13 1.00
C ASP A 5 -5.81 2.70 2.17
N LEU A 6 -7.11 2.40 2.18
CA LEU A 6 -8.05 2.83 3.23
C LEU A 6 -7.65 2.37 4.63
N SER A 7 -6.85 1.30 4.74
CA SER A 7 -6.45 0.77 6.03
C SER A 7 -5.26 1.52 6.64
N THR A 8 -4.44 2.18 5.83
CA THR A 8 -3.26 2.92 6.28
C THR A 8 -3.40 4.43 6.10
N GLY A 9 -4.32 4.87 5.23
CA GLY A 9 -4.48 6.25 4.81
C GLY A 9 -3.48 6.71 3.76
N GLU A 10 -2.71 5.79 3.17
CA GLU A 10 -1.81 6.11 2.05
C GLU A 10 -2.63 6.55 0.84
N PHE A 11 -2.29 7.70 0.27
CA PHE A 11 -2.95 8.27 -0.89
C PHE A 11 -1.91 8.88 -1.84
N GLU A 12 -1.71 8.26 -2.99
CA GLU A 12 -0.67 8.66 -3.93
C GLU A 12 -1.16 8.75 -5.38
N VAL A 13 -0.43 9.52 -6.18
CA VAL A 13 -0.68 9.77 -7.60
C VAL A 13 0.54 9.51 -8.45
N ALA A 14 0.31 9.00 -9.65
CA ALA A 14 1.33 8.80 -10.66
C ALA A 14 0.75 9.02 -12.06
N GLU A 15 1.57 9.45 -13.01
CA GLU A 15 1.19 9.53 -14.42
C GLU A 15 2.09 8.65 -15.29
N PHE A 16 1.52 8.13 -16.36
CA PHE A 16 2.20 7.31 -17.36
C PHE A 16 1.87 7.83 -18.73
N HIS A 17 2.85 7.79 -19.63
CA HIS A 17 2.63 8.08 -21.04
C HIS A 17 2.26 6.81 -21.81
N LEU A 18 1.51 6.97 -22.92
CA LEU A 18 1.06 5.84 -23.75
C LEU A 18 2.21 5.03 -24.38
N ASN A 19 3.38 5.63 -24.55
CA ASN A 19 4.60 4.95 -24.99
C ASN A 19 5.26 4.10 -23.89
N GLU A 20 4.87 4.27 -22.62
CA GLU A 20 5.41 3.57 -21.45
C GLU A 20 4.39 2.60 -20.83
N THR A 21 3.51 2.02 -21.65
CA THR A 21 2.45 1.10 -21.18
C THR A 21 2.97 -0.09 -20.35
N HIS A 22 4.17 -0.60 -20.64
CA HIS A 22 4.79 -1.65 -19.83
C HIS A 22 5.00 -1.20 -18.37
N ARG A 23 5.52 0.01 -18.13
CA ARG A 23 5.71 0.57 -16.78
C ARG A 23 4.39 0.69 -16.02
N PHE A 24 3.31 1.04 -16.72
CA PHE A 24 1.97 1.07 -16.12
C PHE A 24 1.53 -0.32 -15.64
N TYR A 25 1.73 -1.36 -16.45
CA TYR A 25 1.35 -2.73 -16.07
C TYR A 25 2.24 -3.29 -14.96
N ASP A 26 3.54 -3.01 -14.99
CA ASP A 26 4.47 -3.40 -13.91
C ASP A 26 4.09 -2.70 -12.60
N PHE A 27 3.72 -1.41 -12.67
CA PHE A 27 3.21 -0.67 -11.53
C PHE A 27 1.87 -1.19 -11.01
N LEU A 28 0.96 -1.56 -11.91
CA LEU A 28 -0.32 -2.17 -11.53
C LEU A 28 -0.12 -3.53 -10.85
N ALA A 29 0.80 -4.35 -11.39
CA ALA A 29 1.23 -5.58 -10.76
C ALA A 29 1.73 -5.24 -9.36
N GLN A 30 2.56 -4.20 -9.23
CA GLN A 30 3.15 -3.72 -7.98
C GLN A 30 2.12 -3.42 -6.89
N LEU A 31 1.04 -2.73 -7.26
CA LEU A 31 -0.02 -2.35 -6.33
C LEU A 31 -0.95 -3.50 -5.92
N THR A 32 -1.16 -4.49 -6.79
CA THR A 32 -2.15 -5.57 -6.58
C THR A 32 -3.53 -5.04 -6.10
N PRO A 33 -4.16 -4.11 -6.84
CA PRO A 33 -5.39 -3.47 -6.36
C PRO A 33 -6.54 -4.46 -6.23
N GLN A 34 -7.31 -4.30 -5.14
CA GLN A 34 -8.54 -5.06 -4.90
C GLN A 34 -9.71 -4.52 -5.73
N GLU A 35 -9.73 -3.21 -5.95
CA GLU A 35 -10.77 -2.51 -6.69
C GLU A 35 -10.12 -1.47 -7.62
N ILE A 36 -10.67 -1.31 -8.83
CA ILE A 36 -10.14 -0.44 -9.86
C ILE A 36 -11.30 0.40 -10.41
N LEU A 37 -11.12 1.73 -10.38
CA LEU A 37 -12.07 2.68 -10.94
C LEU A 37 -11.64 3.07 -12.35
N LEU A 38 -12.55 2.98 -13.31
CA LEU A 38 -12.38 3.41 -14.68
C LEU A 38 -13.52 4.35 -15.09
N THR A 39 -13.27 5.21 -16.08
CA THR A 39 -14.33 6.03 -16.68
C THR A 39 -15.25 5.16 -17.54
N GLN A 40 -16.55 5.47 -17.55
CA GLN A 40 -17.44 4.96 -18.60
C GLN A 40 -17.04 5.56 -19.95
N SER A 41 -17.27 4.80 -21.02
CA SER A 41 -16.97 5.25 -22.38
C SER A 41 -17.96 6.31 -22.87
N ARG A 42 -17.48 7.31 -23.60
CA ARG A 42 -18.30 8.31 -24.32
C ARG A 42 -18.33 8.08 -25.83
N SER A 43 -17.52 7.15 -26.36
CA SER A 43 -17.41 6.89 -27.80
C SER A 43 -17.02 5.44 -28.11
N GLU A 44 -17.29 4.98 -29.34
CA GLU A 44 -16.91 3.60 -29.73
C GLU A 44 -15.39 3.34 -29.60
N ILE A 45 -14.55 4.33 -29.91
CA ILE A 45 -13.10 4.22 -29.81
C ILE A 45 -12.65 4.05 -28.35
N GLU A 46 -13.23 4.82 -27.43
CA GLU A 46 -12.96 4.70 -25.99
C GLU A 46 -13.42 3.33 -25.46
N SER A 47 -14.55 2.81 -25.95
CA SER A 47 -15.04 1.50 -25.56
C SER A 47 -14.05 0.40 -25.93
N THR A 48 -13.55 0.39 -27.18
CA THR A 48 -12.56 -0.60 -27.62
C THR A 48 -11.27 -0.51 -26.81
N PHE A 49 -10.79 0.71 -26.54
CA PHE A 49 -9.59 0.90 -25.70
C PHE A 49 -9.79 0.37 -24.28
N LEU A 50 -10.92 0.69 -23.64
CA LEU A 50 -11.24 0.24 -22.28
C LEU A 50 -11.39 -1.28 -22.21
N GLU A 51 -12.01 -1.91 -23.21
CA GLU A 51 -12.13 -3.36 -23.30
C GLU A 51 -10.75 -4.05 -23.38
N GLU A 52 -9.87 -3.58 -24.26
CA GLU A 52 -8.50 -4.10 -24.37
C GLU A 52 -7.70 -3.91 -23.08
N LEU A 53 -7.84 -2.73 -22.46
CA LEU A 53 -7.17 -2.39 -21.21
C LEU A 53 -7.62 -3.33 -20.08
N VAL A 54 -8.94 -3.48 -19.89
CA VAL A 54 -9.54 -4.35 -18.86
C VAL A 54 -9.14 -5.80 -19.08
N GLN A 55 -9.13 -6.27 -20.33
CA GLN A 55 -8.71 -7.64 -20.65
C GLN A 55 -7.26 -7.88 -20.23
N ARG A 56 -6.34 -6.97 -20.55
CA ARG A 56 -4.92 -7.08 -20.18
C ARG A 56 -4.72 -7.01 -18.66
N MET A 57 -5.40 -6.08 -17.99
CA MET A 57 -5.34 -5.92 -16.53
C MET A 57 -5.86 -7.18 -15.83
N THR A 58 -6.98 -7.74 -16.30
CA THR A 58 -7.56 -8.97 -15.76
C THR A 58 -6.58 -10.14 -15.89
N GLN A 59 -6.00 -10.34 -17.08
CA GLN A 59 -5.02 -11.40 -17.31
C GLN A 59 -3.78 -11.27 -16.42
N LEU A 60 -3.28 -10.05 -16.21
CA LEU A 60 -2.15 -9.78 -15.34
C LEU A 60 -2.50 -10.07 -13.88
N LEU A 61 -3.63 -9.55 -13.40
CA LEU A 61 -3.98 -9.62 -12.00
C LEU A 61 -4.52 -10.99 -11.56
N ASP A 62 -5.12 -11.76 -12.47
CA ASP A 62 -5.55 -13.14 -12.19
C ASP A 62 -4.35 -14.08 -12.07
N LYS A 63 -3.28 -13.83 -12.84
CA LYS A 63 -2.01 -14.55 -12.65
C LYS A 63 -1.49 -14.34 -11.23
N ILE A 64 -1.49 -13.11 -10.75
CA ILE A 64 -1.06 -12.76 -9.38
C ILE A 64 -1.99 -13.37 -8.32
N ASN A 65 -3.30 -13.23 -8.47
CA ASN A 65 -4.26 -13.77 -7.47
C ASN A 65 -4.31 -15.30 -7.45
N SER A 66 -4.10 -15.97 -8.58
CA SER A 66 -4.05 -17.44 -8.63
C SER A 66 -2.78 -18.01 -7.96
N ALA A 67 -1.70 -17.23 -7.99
CA ALA A 67 -0.53 -17.39 -7.13
C ALA A 67 -0.94 -17.24 -5.65
N ASP A 68 -1.63 -16.14 -5.31
CA ASP A 68 -1.99 -15.84 -3.92
C ASP A 68 -3.06 -16.75 -3.28
N ALA A 69 -4.02 -17.28 -4.05
CA ALA A 69 -5.14 -18.08 -3.53
C ALA A 69 -4.78 -19.55 -3.30
N ARG A 70 -3.76 -20.09 -3.97
CA ARG A 70 -3.28 -21.47 -3.76
C ARG A 70 -2.55 -21.65 -2.42
N SER A 71 -2.37 -20.58 -1.65
CA SER A 71 -1.79 -20.62 -0.31
C SER A 71 -2.78 -20.90 0.83
N VAL A 72 -4.08 -21.08 0.54
CA VAL A 72 -5.12 -21.28 1.57
C VAL A 72 -5.76 -22.66 1.43
N THR A 73 -4.97 -23.73 1.47
CA THR A 73 -5.48 -25.07 1.78
C THR A 73 -4.46 -25.89 2.58
N SER A 74 -4.49 -25.72 3.91
CA SER A 74 -4.22 -26.80 4.87
C SER A 74 -4.77 -26.38 6.24
N SER A 75 -6.04 -26.76 6.45
CA SER A 75 -6.78 -26.99 7.69
C SER A 75 -6.10 -26.68 9.03
N GLU A 76 -6.58 -25.63 9.69
CA GLU A 76 -6.89 -25.64 11.13
C GLU A 76 -8.15 -24.80 11.36
N GLN A 77 -8.98 -25.25 12.30
CA GLN A 77 -10.34 -24.79 12.55
C GLN A 77 -10.42 -23.28 12.81
N ILE A 78 -11.08 -22.53 11.92
CA ILE A 78 -11.60 -21.20 12.21
C ILE A 78 -13.12 -21.22 11.94
N SER A 79 -13.82 -21.97 12.79
CA SER A 79 -15.22 -21.72 13.08
C SER A 79 -15.30 -20.58 14.10
N GLY A 80 -15.29 -19.34 13.61
CA GLY A 80 -15.39 -18.13 14.43
C GLY A 80 -14.57 -16.99 13.84
N LEU A 81 -15.25 -15.92 13.40
CA LEU A 81 -14.73 -14.74 12.67
C LEU A 81 -14.93 -14.76 11.13
N GLN A 82 -16.08 -15.26 10.68
CA GLN A 82 -16.76 -14.61 9.54
C GLN A 82 -17.49 -13.39 10.10
N ASN A 83 -16.85 -12.22 10.14
CA ASN A 83 -17.51 -10.89 10.22
C ASN A 83 -16.46 -9.78 10.18
N ALA A 84 -16.21 -9.26 8.97
CA ALA A 84 -15.92 -7.85 8.64
C ALA A 84 -15.49 -7.75 7.16
N GLN A 85 -16.34 -8.18 6.22
CA GLN A 85 -16.32 -7.61 4.87
C GLN A 85 -17.21 -6.37 4.94
N VAL A 86 -16.62 -5.19 5.05
CA VAL A 86 -17.38 -3.93 5.17
C VAL A 86 -17.35 -3.11 3.87
N PHE A 87 -17.13 -3.76 2.74
CA PHE A 87 -17.30 -3.12 1.45
C PHE A 87 -18.30 -3.93 0.63
N PRO A 88 -19.45 -3.37 0.24
CA PRO A 88 -20.32 -4.02 -0.73
C PRO A 88 -19.56 -4.05 -2.06
N SER A 89 -18.95 -5.19 -2.41
CA SER A 89 -18.14 -5.31 -3.61
C SER A 89 -19.02 -5.31 -4.86
N THR A 90 -19.07 -4.18 -5.56
CA THR A 90 -19.46 -4.13 -6.98
C THR A 90 -18.26 -4.57 -7.85
N GLY A 91 -17.84 -5.84 -7.76
CA GLY A 91 -16.78 -6.38 -8.63
C GLY A 91 -15.39 -5.71 -8.54
N ARG A 92 -14.42 -6.22 -9.30
CA ARG A 92 -13.03 -5.72 -9.33
C ARG A 92 -12.87 -4.42 -10.11
N PHE A 93 -13.67 -4.25 -11.16
CA PHE A 93 -13.66 -3.08 -12.04
C PHE A 93 -14.99 -2.35 -11.90
N ASN A 94 -14.92 -1.07 -11.53
CA ASN A 94 -16.06 -0.19 -11.42
C ASN A 94 -15.95 0.93 -12.44
N PHE A 95 -16.99 1.08 -13.26
CA PHE A 95 -17.06 2.11 -14.28
C PHE A 95 -17.92 3.28 -13.80
N ILE A 96 -17.27 4.39 -13.46
CA ILE A 96 -17.92 5.60 -12.96
C ILE A 96 -18.09 6.63 -14.07
N ASP A 97 -19.06 7.53 -13.93
CA ASP A 97 -19.33 8.52 -14.96
C ASP A 97 -18.11 9.42 -15.20
N PRO A 98 -17.72 9.66 -16.46
CA PRO A 98 -16.66 10.59 -16.84
C PRO A 98 -16.67 11.95 -16.12
N TYR A 99 -17.82 12.48 -15.73
CA TYR A 99 -17.88 13.77 -15.01
C TYR A 99 -17.12 13.72 -13.67
N HIS A 100 -16.96 12.54 -13.06
CA HIS A 100 -16.19 12.39 -11.83
C HIS A 100 -14.70 12.71 -12.01
N PHE A 101 -14.20 12.63 -13.25
CA PHE A 101 -12.81 12.94 -13.60
C PHE A 101 -12.63 14.38 -14.13
N ASP A 102 -13.63 15.25 -13.98
CA ASP A 102 -13.51 16.64 -14.39
C ASP A 102 -12.38 17.36 -13.60
N PRO A 103 -11.35 17.93 -14.26
CA PRO A 103 -10.18 18.48 -13.58
C PRO A 103 -10.48 19.58 -12.57
N GLU A 104 -11.44 20.47 -12.88
CA GLU A 104 -11.80 21.55 -11.97
C GLU A 104 -12.56 21.02 -10.75
N ALA A 105 -13.52 20.12 -10.98
CA ALA A 105 -14.31 19.55 -9.88
C ALA A 105 -13.44 18.70 -8.94
N THR A 106 -12.57 17.87 -9.49
CA THR A 106 -11.66 16.99 -8.75
C THR A 106 -10.65 17.78 -7.93
N GLN A 107 -10.04 18.82 -8.51
CA GLN A 107 -9.13 19.70 -7.76
C GLN A 107 -9.83 20.43 -6.61
N ARG A 108 -11.07 20.92 -6.83
CA ARG A 108 -11.87 21.54 -5.76
C ARG A 108 -12.20 20.54 -4.65
N ASN A 109 -12.58 19.31 -5.00
CA ASN A 109 -12.87 18.26 -4.03
C ASN A 109 -11.62 17.92 -3.17
N LEU A 110 -10.45 17.75 -3.79
CA LEU A 110 -9.19 17.53 -3.08
C LEU A 110 -8.82 18.70 -2.16
N ASN A 111 -8.89 19.94 -2.67
CA ASN A 111 -8.63 21.14 -1.88
C ASN A 111 -9.54 21.23 -0.65
N ASN A 112 -10.82 20.93 -0.80
CA ASN A 112 -11.78 20.93 0.31
C ASN A 112 -11.45 19.86 1.35
N HIS A 113 -11.15 18.64 0.91
CA HIS A 113 -10.81 17.52 1.79
C HIS A 113 -9.52 17.77 2.58
N PHE A 114 -8.49 18.30 1.93
CA PHE A 114 -7.22 18.62 2.57
C PHE A 114 -7.20 19.99 3.27
N GLU A 115 -8.29 20.75 3.22
CA GLU A 115 -8.40 22.12 3.75
C GLU A 115 -7.30 23.07 3.21
N THR A 116 -6.97 22.95 1.92
CA THR A 116 -5.92 23.73 1.25
C THR A 116 -6.47 24.61 0.13
N LEU A 117 -5.79 25.73 -0.15
CA LEU A 117 -6.16 26.62 -1.26
C LEU A 117 -5.75 26.06 -2.63
N ASN A 118 -4.67 25.28 -2.66
CA ASN A 118 -4.13 24.63 -3.85
C ASN A 118 -3.28 23.42 -3.44
N LEU A 119 -2.92 22.59 -4.42
CA LEU A 119 -2.19 21.35 -4.20
C LEU A 119 -0.66 21.49 -4.28
N SER A 120 -0.13 22.72 -4.34
CA SER A 120 1.30 22.92 -4.60
C SER A 120 2.21 22.44 -3.49
N GLY A 121 1.72 22.47 -2.25
CA GLY A 121 2.42 21.90 -1.09
C GLY A 121 2.62 20.38 -1.17
N TYR A 122 1.87 19.69 -2.03
CA TYR A 122 1.95 18.22 -2.20
C TYR A 122 2.89 17.80 -3.35
N GLY A 123 3.36 18.74 -4.18
CA GLY A 123 4.28 18.44 -5.28
C GLY A 123 3.65 17.64 -6.43
N VAL A 124 2.35 17.85 -6.67
CA VAL A 124 1.56 17.14 -7.69
C VAL A 124 1.01 18.06 -8.80
N ASP A 125 1.35 19.35 -8.79
CA ASP A 125 0.79 20.34 -9.72
C ASP A 125 1.02 20.01 -11.20
N ASP A 126 2.11 19.30 -11.50
CA ASP A 126 2.49 18.88 -12.84
C ASP A 126 1.81 17.57 -13.28
N LEU A 127 0.89 17.02 -12.47
CA LEU A 127 0.19 15.76 -12.71
C LEU A 127 -1.33 15.97 -12.86
N PRO A 128 -1.81 16.67 -13.90
CA PRO A 128 -3.23 17.00 -14.07
C PRO A 128 -4.16 15.77 -14.18
N HIS A 129 -3.74 14.70 -14.85
CA HIS A 129 -4.48 13.44 -14.94
C HIS A 129 -4.39 12.62 -13.64
N GLY A 130 -3.27 12.75 -12.92
CA GLY A 130 -3.09 12.22 -11.57
C GLY A 130 -4.09 12.84 -10.58
N ILE A 131 -4.17 14.18 -10.58
CA ILE A 131 -5.12 14.96 -9.77
C ILE A 131 -6.56 14.60 -10.12
N ALA A 132 -6.91 14.52 -11.42
CA ALA A 132 -8.23 14.12 -11.85
C ALA A 132 -8.61 12.71 -11.34
N ALA A 133 -7.69 11.75 -11.46
CA ALA A 133 -7.90 10.40 -10.92
C ALA A 133 -8.04 10.40 -9.38
N ALA A 134 -7.26 11.22 -8.68
CA ALA A 134 -7.30 11.32 -7.22
C ALA A 134 -8.62 11.90 -6.72
N GLY A 135 -9.10 13.00 -7.31
CA GLY A 135 -10.38 13.56 -6.90
C GLY A 135 -11.58 12.67 -7.26
N ALA A 136 -11.51 11.96 -8.39
CA ALA A 136 -12.51 10.96 -8.74
C ALA A 136 -12.54 9.81 -7.72
N LEU A 137 -11.36 9.31 -7.33
CA LEU A 137 -11.20 8.26 -6.32
C LEU A 137 -11.71 8.70 -4.95
N LEU A 138 -11.31 9.89 -4.49
CA LEU A 138 -11.74 10.45 -3.21
C LEU A 138 -13.27 10.58 -3.17
N ARG A 139 -13.86 11.18 -4.20
CA ARG A 139 -15.31 11.32 -4.30
C ARG A 139 -16.03 9.96 -4.32
N TYR A 140 -15.50 8.98 -5.03
CA TYR A 140 -16.06 7.61 -5.02
C TYR A 140 -16.03 7.01 -3.62
N LEU A 141 -14.93 7.20 -2.87
CA LEU A 141 -14.82 6.75 -1.48
C LEU A 141 -15.83 7.47 -0.58
N GLU A 142 -16.02 8.78 -0.73
CA GLU A 142 -17.03 9.54 0.03
C GLU A 142 -18.45 9.00 -0.22
N GLU A 143 -18.79 8.72 -1.48
CA GLU A 143 -20.11 8.21 -1.89
C GLU A 143 -20.37 6.76 -1.42
N THR A 144 -19.35 5.90 -1.49
CA THR A 144 -19.47 4.47 -1.17
C THR A 144 -19.33 4.17 0.31
N GLN A 145 -18.35 4.78 0.98
CA GLN A 145 -18.04 4.51 2.38
C GLN A 145 -18.96 5.27 3.35
N LYS A 146 -19.50 6.41 2.91
CA LYS A 146 -20.41 7.25 3.71
C LYS A 146 -19.91 7.53 5.13
N CYS A 147 -18.61 7.71 5.27
CA CYS A 147 -17.93 7.98 6.52
C CYS A 147 -16.85 9.05 6.33
N ASP A 148 -16.36 9.58 7.45
CA ASP A 148 -15.30 10.57 7.45
C ASP A 148 -13.98 9.93 6.99
N LEU A 149 -13.36 10.53 5.96
CA LEU A 149 -12.09 10.10 5.39
C LEU A 149 -10.91 10.94 5.91
N SER A 150 -11.06 11.61 7.06
CA SER A 150 -10.04 12.47 7.69
C SER A 150 -8.67 11.82 7.93
N HIS A 151 -8.58 10.49 7.92
CA HIS A 151 -7.31 9.75 7.97
C HIS A 151 -6.48 9.84 6.67
N LEU A 152 -7.10 10.19 5.54
CA LEU A 152 -6.41 10.53 4.29
C LEU A 152 -5.84 11.94 4.41
N THR A 153 -4.69 12.06 5.09
CA THR A 153 -4.13 13.34 5.53
C THR A 153 -3.27 14.05 4.48
N ALA A 154 -2.75 13.34 3.49
CA ALA A 154 -1.89 13.93 2.45
C ALA A 154 -1.97 13.17 1.14
N LEU A 155 -1.93 13.92 0.03
CA LEU A 155 -1.71 13.38 -1.30
C LEU A 155 -0.21 13.39 -1.61
N ARG A 156 0.33 12.30 -2.14
CA ARG A 156 1.77 12.21 -2.46
C ARG A 156 1.99 11.84 -3.92
N ARG A 157 3.09 12.34 -4.49
CA ARG A 157 3.57 11.86 -5.79
C ARG A 157 4.32 10.55 -5.61
N TYR A 158 3.95 9.55 -6.40
CA TYR A 158 4.75 8.33 -6.52
C TYR A 158 6.07 8.63 -7.23
N ALA A 159 7.19 8.30 -6.59
CA ALA A 159 8.53 8.63 -7.05
C ALA A 159 9.21 7.42 -7.74
N PHE A 160 9.04 7.30 -9.06
CA PHE A 160 9.66 6.23 -9.85
C PHE A 160 11.19 6.27 -9.90
N ASP A 161 11.79 7.42 -9.61
CA ASP A 161 13.23 7.65 -9.62
C ASP A 161 13.92 7.15 -8.34
N LYS A 162 13.15 6.92 -7.27
CA LYS A 162 13.70 6.47 -5.98
C LYS A 162 13.77 4.96 -5.84
N THR A 163 13.00 4.23 -6.63
CA THR A 163 12.86 2.78 -6.51
C THR A 163 12.94 2.08 -7.86
N MET A 164 13.49 0.87 -7.87
CA MET A 164 13.52 0.03 -9.06
C MET A 164 12.14 -0.57 -9.30
N LEU A 165 11.59 -0.34 -10.48
CA LEU A 165 10.38 -1.02 -10.93
C LEU A 165 10.77 -2.41 -11.45
N LEU A 166 10.40 -3.45 -10.70
CA LEU A 166 10.58 -4.84 -11.12
C LEU A 166 9.36 -5.30 -11.90
N ASP A 167 9.57 -5.78 -13.12
CA ASP A 167 8.51 -6.42 -13.90
C ASP A 167 8.12 -7.78 -13.28
N GLU A 168 6.92 -8.25 -13.62
CA GLU A 168 6.39 -9.47 -13.02
C GLU A 168 7.22 -10.71 -13.39
N ALA A 169 7.81 -10.72 -14.58
CA ALA A 169 8.71 -11.80 -15.01
C ALA A 169 9.96 -11.88 -14.13
N THR A 170 10.56 -10.74 -13.77
CA THR A 170 11.71 -10.64 -12.88
C THR A 170 11.33 -11.06 -11.46
N VAL A 171 10.18 -10.60 -10.94
CA VAL A 171 9.66 -11.01 -9.62
C VAL A 171 9.50 -12.53 -9.53
N ALA A 172 8.94 -13.15 -10.57
CA ALA A 172 8.75 -14.60 -10.64
C ALA A 172 10.07 -15.36 -10.83
N ASN A 173 10.95 -14.90 -11.73
CA ASN A 173 12.23 -15.55 -12.02
C ASN A 173 13.19 -15.52 -10.82
N LEU A 174 13.14 -14.46 -10.01
CA LEU A 174 13.89 -14.34 -8.77
C LEU A 174 13.21 -15.04 -7.58
N GLU A 175 12.03 -15.63 -7.80
CA GLU A 175 11.21 -16.28 -6.77
C GLU A 175 11.07 -15.41 -5.51
N LEU A 176 10.77 -14.12 -5.70
CA LEU A 176 10.78 -13.16 -4.59
C LEU A 176 9.73 -13.52 -3.54
N PHE A 177 8.52 -13.88 -3.98
CA PHE A 177 7.38 -14.17 -3.10
C PHE A 177 6.85 -15.58 -3.26
N GLU A 178 6.98 -16.16 -4.46
CA GLU A 178 6.51 -17.50 -4.83
C GLU A 178 7.55 -18.19 -5.72
N SER A 179 7.68 -19.50 -5.60
CA SER A 179 8.51 -20.32 -6.48
C SER A 179 7.86 -20.54 -7.83
N GLN A 180 8.59 -21.08 -8.81
CA GLN A 180 8.03 -21.48 -10.10
C GLN A 180 6.92 -22.54 -9.99
N SER A 181 6.90 -23.32 -8.90
CA SER A 181 5.84 -24.29 -8.61
C SER A 181 4.62 -23.68 -7.90
N GLY A 182 4.63 -22.36 -7.63
CA GLY A 182 3.61 -21.65 -6.85
C GLY A 182 3.72 -21.88 -5.35
N ALA A 183 4.85 -22.41 -4.86
CA ALA A 183 5.07 -22.59 -3.43
C ALA A 183 5.62 -21.31 -2.82
N ARG A 184 5.08 -20.89 -1.68
CA ARG A 184 5.60 -19.75 -0.91
C ARG A 184 6.79 -20.09 -0.01
N LYS A 185 7.15 -21.37 0.10
CA LYS A 185 8.32 -21.82 0.87
C LYS A 185 9.58 -21.67 0.02
N HIS A 186 10.70 -21.41 0.68
CA HIS A 186 12.03 -21.28 0.06
C HIS A 186 12.18 -20.11 -0.93
N THR A 187 11.26 -19.16 -0.91
CA THR A 187 11.33 -17.90 -1.65
C THR A 187 12.21 -16.90 -0.91
N LEU A 188 12.68 -15.84 -1.59
CA LEU A 188 13.51 -14.83 -0.95
C LEU A 188 12.80 -14.19 0.25
N TYR A 189 11.54 -13.82 0.07
CA TYR A 189 10.71 -13.27 1.15
C TYR A 189 10.56 -14.27 2.30
N HIS A 190 10.27 -15.55 2.03
CA HIS A 190 10.13 -16.54 3.10
C HIS A 190 11.42 -16.74 3.90
N ILE A 191 12.58 -16.73 3.24
CA ILE A 191 13.88 -16.94 3.88
C ILE A 191 14.29 -15.73 4.72
N LEU A 192 14.02 -14.51 4.25
CA LEU A 192 14.48 -13.30 4.93
C LEU A 192 13.47 -12.70 5.90
N ASN A 193 12.17 -13.00 5.74
CA ASN A 193 11.13 -12.36 6.53
C ASN A 193 11.05 -12.94 7.96
N HIS A 194 11.79 -12.33 8.87
CA HIS A 194 11.73 -12.58 10.32
C HIS A 194 11.22 -11.36 11.10
N THR A 195 10.34 -10.56 10.48
CA THR A 195 9.71 -9.41 11.13
C THR A 195 8.76 -9.86 12.24
N LYS A 196 8.66 -9.07 13.29
CA LYS A 196 7.83 -9.40 14.48
C LYS A 196 6.41 -8.86 14.42
N THR A 197 6.11 -7.94 13.50
CA THR A 197 4.79 -7.33 13.35
C THR A 197 4.22 -7.53 11.95
N PRO A 198 2.89 -7.63 11.79
CA PRO A 198 2.26 -7.71 10.46
C PRO A 198 2.56 -6.49 9.57
N MET A 199 2.62 -5.29 10.17
CA MET A 199 3.00 -4.07 9.46
C MET A 199 4.45 -4.10 8.98
N GLY A 200 5.38 -4.64 9.78
CA GLY A 200 6.77 -4.84 9.37
C GLY A 200 6.89 -5.84 8.22
N ALA A 201 6.13 -6.95 8.26
CA ALA A 201 6.11 -7.93 7.19
C ALA A 201 5.65 -7.33 5.86
N ARG A 202 4.62 -6.48 5.88
CA ARG A 202 4.14 -5.75 4.70
C ARG A 202 5.17 -4.76 4.18
N LEU A 203 5.78 -3.98 5.06
CA LEU A 203 6.84 -3.04 4.68
C LEU A 203 8.04 -3.77 4.06
N PHE A 204 8.44 -4.90 4.63
CA PHE A 204 9.54 -5.71 4.09
C PHE A 204 9.21 -6.30 2.72
N ARG A 205 7.98 -6.81 2.55
CA ARG A 205 7.47 -7.24 1.23
C ARG A 205 7.54 -6.11 0.21
N GLN A 206 7.11 -4.91 0.59
CA GLN A 206 7.18 -3.72 -0.26
C GLN A 206 8.63 -3.40 -0.62
N TRP A 207 9.57 -3.41 0.33
CA TRP A 207 10.99 -3.14 0.06
C TRP A 207 11.62 -4.13 -0.91
N LEU A 208 11.28 -5.42 -0.84
CA LEU A 208 11.75 -6.40 -1.82
C LEU A 208 11.22 -6.12 -3.23
N ARG A 209 10.02 -5.54 -3.33
CA ARG A 209 9.38 -5.19 -4.61
C ARG A 209 9.75 -3.80 -5.12
N GLN A 210 10.24 -2.95 -4.23
CA GLN A 210 10.68 -1.58 -4.49
C GLN A 210 12.11 -1.38 -3.96
N PRO A 211 13.13 -2.06 -4.53
CA PRO A 211 14.51 -1.82 -4.14
C PRO A 211 14.85 -0.34 -4.32
N LEU A 212 15.54 0.26 -3.36
CA LEU A 212 15.99 1.64 -3.46
C LEU A 212 17.02 1.80 -4.59
N LEU A 213 17.00 2.95 -5.26
CA LEU A 213 18.03 3.37 -6.22
C LEU A 213 19.00 4.40 -5.63
N ASP A 214 18.58 5.07 -4.55
CA ASP A 214 19.38 6.07 -3.85
C ASP A 214 20.43 5.41 -2.95
N VAL A 215 21.70 5.62 -3.28
CA VAL A 215 22.86 5.08 -2.56
C VAL A 215 22.92 5.60 -1.13
N GLU A 216 22.55 6.86 -0.89
CA GLU A 216 22.57 7.43 0.47
C GLU A 216 21.53 6.73 1.34
N ALA A 217 20.29 6.61 0.87
CA ALA A 217 19.23 5.91 1.59
C ALA A 217 19.52 4.41 1.79
N ILE A 218 20.24 3.77 0.86
CA ILE A 218 20.71 2.38 1.02
C ILE A 218 21.73 2.29 2.16
N ASN A 219 22.73 3.18 2.18
CA ASN A 219 23.76 3.19 3.21
C ASN A 219 23.17 3.51 4.59
N GLU A 220 22.21 4.44 4.70
CA GLU A 220 21.51 4.71 5.96
C GLU A 220 20.83 3.45 6.52
N ARG A 221 20.26 2.59 5.67
CA ARG A 221 19.70 1.31 6.11
C ARG A 221 20.78 0.33 6.55
N PHE A 222 21.90 0.27 5.82
CA PHE A 222 23.02 -0.60 6.18
C PHE A 222 23.66 -0.20 7.52
N ASP A 223 23.80 1.10 7.79
CA ASP A 223 24.32 1.61 9.06
C ASP A 223 23.43 1.15 10.23
N CYS A 224 22.11 1.25 10.10
CA CYS A 224 21.16 0.74 11.10
C CYS A 224 21.31 -0.77 11.32
N ILE A 225 21.44 -1.55 10.23
CA ILE A 225 21.59 -3.01 10.30
C ILE A 225 22.90 -3.38 11.00
N GLU A 226 24.00 -2.71 10.64
CA GLU A 226 25.30 -2.92 11.26
C GLU A 226 25.25 -2.59 12.76
N GLU A 227 24.57 -1.54 13.15
CA GLU A 227 24.48 -1.15 14.54
C GLU A 227 23.66 -2.14 15.38
N PHE A 228 22.50 -2.59 14.90
CA PHE A 228 21.74 -3.66 15.55
C PHE A 228 22.51 -4.99 15.60
N ARG A 229 23.30 -5.30 14.56
CA ARG A 229 24.17 -6.48 14.53
C ARG A 229 25.26 -6.40 15.61
N ASN A 230 25.85 -5.23 15.81
CA ASN A 230 26.90 -5.03 16.81
C ASN A 230 26.32 -4.99 18.24
N ASN A 231 25.04 -4.62 18.40
CA ASN A 231 24.31 -4.59 19.67
C ASN A 231 23.27 -5.72 19.74
N PHE A 232 23.70 -6.97 19.58
CA PHE A 232 22.81 -8.12 19.44
C PHE A 232 21.80 -8.30 20.59
N MET A 233 22.22 -8.14 21.86
CA MET A 233 21.30 -8.29 23.00
C MET A 233 20.17 -7.24 22.97
N LEU A 234 20.52 -5.98 22.70
CA LEU A 234 19.56 -4.89 22.52
C LEU A 234 18.61 -5.16 21.35
N CYS A 235 19.12 -5.73 20.25
CA CYS A 235 18.31 -6.11 19.10
C CYS A 235 17.25 -7.18 19.46
N GLU A 236 17.63 -8.20 20.24
CA GLU A 236 16.68 -9.22 20.68
C GLU A 236 15.62 -8.66 21.64
N GLU A 237 16.01 -7.83 22.62
CA GLU A 237 15.05 -7.15 23.51
C GLU A 237 14.08 -6.24 22.73
N PHE A 238 14.59 -5.49 21.75
CA PHE A 238 13.78 -4.69 20.85
C PHE A 238 12.80 -5.54 20.05
N ARG A 239 13.25 -6.70 19.53
CA ARG A 239 12.40 -7.64 18.79
C ARG A 239 11.31 -8.25 19.67
N GLU A 240 11.61 -8.64 20.91
CA GLU A 240 10.62 -9.12 21.88
C GLU A 240 9.58 -8.03 22.19
N CYS A 241 10.00 -6.78 22.31
CA CYS A 241 9.07 -5.66 22.49
C CYS A 241 8.12 -5.52 21.29
N LEU A 242 8.65 -5.61 20.07
CA LEU A 242 7.85 -5.53 18.84
C LEU A 242 6.82 -6.66 18.69
N GLU A 243 7.07 -7.88 19.18
CA GLU A 243 6.11 -9.00 19.09
C GLU A 243 4.77 -8.69 19.76
N ASN A 244 4.77 -7.81 20.75
CA ASN A 244 3.57 -7.41 21.48
C ASN A 244 2.78 -6.28 20.78
N ILE A 245 3.29 -5.77 19.65
CA ILE A 245 2.66 -4.69 18.89
C ILE A 245 1.80 -5.29 17.78
N GLN A 246 0.49 -5.04 17.86
CA GLN A 246 -0.46 -5.45 16.84
C GLN A 246 -0.37 -4.55 15.59
N ASP A 247 -1.22 -4.83 14.61
CA ASP A 247 -1.28 -4.11 13.35
C ASP A 247 -1.90 -2.70 13.49
N LEU A 248 -1.13 -1.79 14.09
CA LEU A 248 -1.57 -0.43 14.43
C LEU A 248 -2.13 0.36 13.25
N PRO A 249 -1.49 0.42 12.07
CA PRO A 249 -2.06 1.16 10.94
C PRO A 249 -3.48 0.70 10.62
N ARG A 250 -3.71 -0.61 10.52
CA ARG A 250 -5.04 -1.15 10.20
C ARG A 250 -6.05 -0.96 11.33
N ILE A 251 -5.61 -1.01 12.59
CA ILE A 251 -6.47 -0.72 13.74
C ILE A 251 -6.92 0.74 13.69
N ILE A 252 -5.98 1.67 13.46
CA ILE A 252 -6.28 3.11 13.34
C ILE A 252 -7.23 3.37 12.17
N GLY A 253 -6.96 2.78 10.99
CA GLY A 253 -7.87 2.89 9.84
C GLY A 253 -9.28 2.37 10.14
N ARG A 254 -9.41 1.28 10.90
CA ARG A 254 -10.74 0.79 11.34
C ARG A 254 -11.42 1.70 12.37
N ILE A 255 -10.66 2.38 13.23
CA ILE A 255 -11.20 3.31 14.23
C ILE A 255 -11.78 4.56 13.56
N THR A 256 -11.16 5.03 12.48
CA THR A 256 -11.66 6.20 11.73
C THR A 256 -12.88 5.87 10.87
N LEU A 257 -13.05 4.59 10.51
CA LEU A 257 -14.24 4.10 9.82
C LEU A 257 -15.32 3.65 10.83
N PRO A 258 -16.62 3.65 10.48
CA PRO A 258 -17.71 3.24 11.36
C PRO A 258 -17.78 1.71 11.59
N VAL A 259 -16.63 1.03 11.47
CA VAL A 259 -16.46 -0.43 11.47
C VAL A 259 -15.76 -0.91 12.73
N VAL A 260 -15.34 0.00 13.60
CA VAL A 260 -14.55 -0.31 14.80
C VAL A 260 -15.28 -1.27 15.75
N GLY A 261 -14.57 -2.33 16.15
CA GLY A 261 -15.01 -3.25 17.20
C GLY A 261 -14.33 -2.98 18.55
N VAL A 262 -14.89 -3.51 19.64
CA VAL A 262 -14.25 -3.46 20.98
C VAL A 262 -12.85 -4.09 20.95
N ASN A 263 -12.68 -5.16 20.19
CA ASN A 263 -11.38 -5.84 20.05
C ASN A 263 -10.32 -4.94 19.41
N ASP A 264 -10.69 -4.02 18.51
CA ASP A 264 -9.76 -3.08 17.91
C ASP A 264 -9.24 -2.07 18.94
N LEU A 265 -10.12 -1.58 19.82
CA LEU A 265 -9.77 -0.67 20.90
C LEU A 265 -8.89 -1.35 21.96
N VAL A 266 -9.17 -2.62 22.26
CA VAL A 266 -8.34 -3.45 23.16
C VAL A 266 -6.96 -3.69 22.54
N ALA A 267 -6.89 -4.07 21.26
CA ALA A 267 -5.64 -4.28 20.54
C ALA A 267 -4.81 -2.99 20.44
N LEU A 268 -5.45 -1.84 20.24
CA LEU A 268 -4.80 -0.53 20.29
C LEU A 268 -4.18 -0.30 21.67
N ARG A 269 -4.98 -0.41 22.73
CA ARG A 269 -4.51 -0.22 24.12
C ARG A 269 -3.30 -1.10 24.43
N GLU A 270 -3.38 -2.39 24.09
CA GLU A 270 -2.32 -3.37 24.35
C GLU A 270 -1.05 -3.09 23.54
N SER A 271 -1.19 -2.52 22.35
CA SER A 271 -0.04 -2.13 21.52
C SER A 271 0.60 -0.81 21.94
N LEU A 272 -0.14 0.10 22.59
CA LEU A 272 0.39 1.41 22.98
C LEU A 272 1.48 1.32 24.07
N GLU A 273 1.35 0.41 25.03
CA GLU A 273 2.33 0.22 26.08
C GLU A 273 3.72 -0.18 25.55
N PRO A 274 3.88 -1.23 24.71
CA PRO A 274 5.18 -1.56 24.12
C PRO A 274 5.69 -0.46 23.17
N VAL A 275 4.82 0.22 22.41
CA VAL A 275 5.24 1.35 21.56
C VAL A 275 5.94 2.45 22.35
N GLN A 276 5.42 2.79 23.54
CA GLN A 276 6.03 3.81 24.41
C GLN A 276 7.43 3.42 24.92
N LYS A 277 7.75 2.12 24.92
CA LYS A 277 9.07 1.60 25.32
C LYS A 277 10.06 1.61 24.15
N LEU A 278 9.63 1.69 22.89
CA LEU A 278 10.54 1.64 21.74
C LEU A 278 11.65 2.71 21.76
N PRO A 279 11.38 3.99 22.10
CA PRO A 279 12.43 5.02 22.11
C PRO A 279 13.58 4.73 23.07
N THR A 280 13.34 3.99 24.17
CA THR A 280 14.41 3.67 25.13
C THR A 280 15.45 2.74 24.52
N TYR A 281 15.04 1.81 23.66
CA TYR A 281 15.96 0.94 22.94
C TYR A 281 16.72 1.68 21.84
N LEU A 282 16.10 2.69 21.22
CA LEU A 282 16.73 3.46 20.15
C LEU A 282 17.71 4.53 20.68
N ALA A 283 17.53 4.98 21.93
CA ALA A 283 18.36 6.02 22.54
C ALA A 283 19.85 5.64 22.67
N GLU A 284 20.14 4.35 22.76
CA GLU A 284 21.52 3.83 22.85
C GLU A 284 22.23 3.81 21.49
N LEU A 285 21.46 3.90 20.41
CA LEU A 285 21.92 3.76 19.03
C LEU A 285 22.33 5.12 18.44
N GLN A 286 23.31 5.08 17.55
CA GLN A 286 24.02 6.24 17.02
C GLN A 286 23.74 6.48 15.54
N ALA A 287 23.24 5.49 14.80
CA ALA A 287 22.93 5.61 13.38
C ALA A 287 21.97 6.79 13.13
N PRO A 288 22.26 7.66 12.15
CA PRO A 288 21.48 8.88 11.92
C PRO A 288 19.99 8.62 11.73
N LEU A 289 19.63 7.57 10.98
CA LEU A 289 18.25 7.19 10.72
C LEU A 289 17.53 6.73 11.99
N LEU A 290 18.19 5.99 12.89
CA LEU A 290 17.59 5.55 14.16
C LEU A 290 17.35 6.72 15.11
N LYS A 291 18.29 7.68 15.18
CA LYS A 291 18.12 8.89 15.99
C LYS A 291 16.99 9.80 15.50
N LYS A 292 16.71 9.79 14.20
CA LYS A 292 15.59 10.54 13.64
C LYS A 292 14.24 9.92 13.99
N ILE A 293 14.22 8.60 14.22
CA ILE A 293 13.02 7.83 14.57
C ILE A 293 12.75 7.85 16.09
N ALA A 294 13.82 7.87 16.90
CA ALA A 294 13.77 7.94 18.36
C ALA A 294 13.16 9.27 18.87
#